data_AF-X7F1F3-F1
#
_entry.id   AF-X7F1F3-F1
#
_cell.length_a   1.000
_cell.length_b   1.000
_cell.length_c   1.000
_cell.angle_alpha   90.00
_cell.angle_beta   90.00
_cell.angle_gamma   90.00
#
_symmetry.space_group_name_H-M   'P 1'
#
loop_
_entity.id
_entity.type
_entity.pdbx_description
1 polymer ?
#
loop_
_entity_poly.entity_id
_entity_poly.type
_entity_poly.pdbx_seq_one_letter_code
_entity_poly.pdbx_strand_id
1 'polypeptide(L)'
;MLPEKALSVRQPWAWAIMFAGKDIENRSWQAVNHGLSVCGEIVLHAAKGMTQQEYEDAADFMASIGVTCPPPYDLWRGAVIGTVEVVDVVRESASPWFFGPRGLVLRNPKPVAPVAVNGALGYFDWQSRRTDQFPEPARWMLPRGRPQPEAPRTHDLFTATERERPT
;
A
#
# COMPACT_ATOMS: atom_id res chain seq x y z
N MET A 1 -16.34 0.02 -15.45
CA MET A 1 -16.58 0.50 -14.07
C MET A 1 -15.78 -0.42 -13.15
N LEU A 2 -15.14 0.11 -12.09
CA LEU A 2 -14.41 -0.75 -11.14
C LEU A 2 -15.40 -1.52 -10.25
N PRO A 3 -15.04 -2.72 -9.74
CA PRO A 3 -15.86 -3.45 -8.77
C PRO A 3 -16.16 -2.62 -7.52
N GLU A 4 -17.24 -2.95 -6.82
CA GLU A 4 -17.63 -2.28 -5.58
C GLU A 4 -16.78 -2.72 -4.38
N LYS A 5 -16.44 -4.01 -4.32
CA LYS A 5 -15.69 -4.59 -3.21
C LYS A 5 -14.19 -4.45 -3.41
N ALA A 6 -13.51 -3.99 -2.36
CA ALA A 6 -12.07 -3.94 -2.27
C ALA A 6 -11.53 -4.90 -1.19
N LEU A 7 -10.31 -5.40 -1.40
CA LEU A 7 -9.52 -6.10 -0.39
C LEU A 7 -8.25 -5.31 -0.10
N SER A 8 -7.99 -5.09 1.19
CA SER A 8 -6.77 -4.41 1.64
C SER A 8 -5.63 -5.41 1.82
N VAL A 9 -4.49 -5.14 1.20
CA VAL A 9 -3.23 -5.91 1.28
C VAL A 9 -2.12 -4.95 1.70
N ARG A 10 -1.23 -5.40 2.61
CA ARG A 10 -0.10 -4.57 3.07
C ARG A 10 0.95 -4.43 1.97
N GLN A 11 1.67 -3.32 1.98
CA GLN A 11 2.88 -3.20 1.17
C GLN A 11 4.04 -3.98 1.81
N PRO A 12 5.00 -4.48 1.01
CA PRO A 12 5.09 -4.39 -0.46
C PRO A 12 4.28 -5.46 -1.23
N TRP A 13 3.51 -6.31 -0.54
CA TRP A 13 2.77 -7.40 -1.17
C TRP A 13 1.70 -6.93 -2.16
N ALA A 14 1.03 -5.81 -1.89
CA ALA A 14 0.07 -5.22 -2.82
C ALA A 14 0.73 -4.83 -4.16
N TRP A 15 1.93 -4.23 -4.12
CA TRP A 15 2.74 -3.99 -5.31
C TRP A 15 3.11 -5.30 -6.01
N ALA A 16 3.52 -6.33 -5.27
CA ALA A 16 3.91 -7.60 -5.86
C ALA A 16 2.76 -8.29 -6.61
N ILE A 17 1.51 -8.16 -6.13
CA ILE A 17 0.32 -8.69 -6.83
C ILE A 17 0.14 -7.97 -8.17
N MET A 18 0.30 -6.64 -8.18
CA MET A 18 0.08 -5.84 -9.38
C MET A 18 1.21 -5.98 -10.41
N PHE A 19 2.46 -6.10 -9.97
CA PHE A 19 3.62 -5.86 -10.84
C PHE A 19 4.69 -6.96 -10.82
N ALA A 20 4.68 -7.87 -9.84
CA ALA A 20 5.72 -8.89 -9.69
C ALA A 20 5.22 -10.33 -9.85
N GLY A 21 3.98 -10.51 -10.30
CA GLY A 21 3.39 -11.84 -10.53
C GLY A 21 3.07 -12.60 -9.25
N LYS A 22 2.91 -11.91 -8.11
CA LYS A 22 2.39 -12.55 -6.89
C LYS A 22 0.96 -13.01 -7.12
N ASP A 23 0.79 -14.32 -7.19
CA ASP A 23 -0.44 -14.95 -7.62
C ASP A 23 -1.27 -15.52 -6.46
N ILE A 24 -0.83 -15.30 -5.23
CA ILE A 24 -1.49 -15.76 -4.00
C ILE A 24 -1.49 -14.65 -2.96
N GLU A 25 -2.65 -14.39 -2.38
CA GLU A 25 -2.78 -13.59 -1.16
C GLU A 25 -3.00 -14.50 0.06
N ASN A 26 -2.02 -14.53 0.98
CA ASN A 26 -2.06 -15.41 2.14
C ASN A 26 -2.98 -14.86 3.24
N ARG A 27 -3.82 -15.72 3.82
CA ARG A 27 -4.81 -15.34 4.84
C ARG A 27 -4.90 -16.38 5.96
N SER A 28 -5.31 -15.92 7.13
CA SER A 28 -5.67 -16.81 8.22
C SER A 28 -6.96 -17.57 7.91
N TRP A 29 -7.15 -18.69 8.62
CA TRP A 29 -8.38 -19.48 8.54
C TRP A 29 -9.64 -18.69 8.87
N GLN A 30 -9.56 -17.85 9.90
CA GLN A 30 -10.67 -17.02 10.34
C GLN A 30 -11.08 -16.05 9.22
N ALA A 31 -10.10 -15.42 8.57
CA ALA A 31 -10.36 -14.44 7.54
C ALA A 31 -11.12 -15.04 6.33
N VAL A 32 -10.76 -16.25 5.90
CA VAL A 32 -11.46 -16.96 4.82
C VAL A 32 -12.90 -17.31 5.21
N ASN A 33 -13.12 -17.83 6.42
CA ASN A 33 -14.45 -18.23 6.89
C ASN A 33 -15.42 -17.04 7.08
N HIS A 34 -14.90 -15.82 7.25
CA HIS A 34 -15.69 -14.59 7.35
C HIS A 34 -16.00 -13.94 5.99
N GLY A 35 -16.03 -14.73 4.91
CA GLY A 35 -16.52 -14.28 3.60
C GLY A 35 -15.44 -13.80 2.63
N LEU A 36 -14.14 -13.95 2.95
CA LEU A 36 -13.06 -13.70 1.99
C LEU A 36 -12.90 -14.81 0.94
N SER A 37 -13.70 -15.88 1.00
CA SER A 37 -13.73 -16.93 -0.02
C SER A 37 -14.56 -16.60 -1.26
N VAL A 38 -15.25 -15.46 -1.27
CA VAL A 38 -16.01 -15.02 -2.44
C VAL A 38 -15.05 -14.73 -3.58
N CYS A 39 -15.24 -15.46 -4.68
CA CYS A 39 -14.51 -15.33 -5.94
C CYS A 39 -15.12 -14.23 -6.82
N GLY A 40 -14.29 -13.65 -7.69
CA GLY A 40 -14.67 -12.59 -8.61
C GLY A 40 -13.64 -11.47 -8.69
N GLU A 41 -13.90 -10.51 -9.59
CA GLU A 41 -13.07 -9.32 -9.71
C GLU A 41 -13.29 -8.38 -8.52
N ILE A 42 -12.18 -7.98 -7.90
CA ILE A 42 -12.16 -7.09 -6.74
C ILE A 42 -11.20 -5.94 -6.99
N VAL A 43 -11.39 -4.86 -6.23
CA VAL A 43 -10.42 -3.78 -6.15
C VAL A 43 -9.30 -4.15 -5.17
N LEU A 44 -8.05 -3.96 -5.58
CA LEU A 44 -6.90 -4.11 -4.70
C LEU A 44 -6.56 -2.76 -4.06
N HIS A 45 -6.59 -2.74 -2.72
CA HIS A 45 -6.20 -1.60 -1.92
C HIS A 45 -4.87 -1.87 -1.21
N ALA A 46 -3.90 -0.97 -1.38
CA ALA A 46 -2.65 -0.95 -0.63
C ALA A 46 -2.87 -0.33 0.76
N ALA A 47 -2.71 -1.13 1.82
CA ALA A 47 -2.92 -0.69 3.19
C ALA A 47 -2.04 0.51 3.57
N LYS A 48 -2.52 1.35 4.50
CA LYS A 48 -1.73 2.45 5.07
C LYS A 48 -0.50 1.95 5.84
N GLY A 49 -0.62 0.81 6.52
CA GLY A 49 0.43 0.25 7.35
C GLY A 49 1.52 -0.44 6.53
N MET A 50 2.76 -0.10 6.83
CA MET A 50 3.99 -0.76 6.38
C MET A 50 5.06 -0.36 7.39
N THR A 51 5.51 -1.28 8.25
CA THR A 51 6.67 -1.03 9.13
C THR A 51 7.96 -1.25 8.33
N GLN A 52 9.08 -0.74 8.86
CA GLN A 52 10.38 -0.96 8.23
C GLN A 52 10.72 -2.46 8.16
N GLN A 53 10.53 -3.18 9.27
CA GLN A 53 10.78 -4.62 9.33
C GLN A 53 9.89 -5.41 8.35
N GLU A 54 8.59 -5.11 8.29
CA GLU A 54 7.68 -5.78 7.34
C GLU A 54 8.11 -5.58 5.88
N TYR A 55 8.60 -4.38 5.56
CA TYR A 55 9.11 -4.07 4.22
C TYR A 55 10.42 -4.81 3.95
N GLU A 56 11.37 -4.78 4.88
CA GLU A 56 12.68 -5.43 4.74
C GLU A 56 12.54 -6.95 4.60
N ASP A 57 11.75 -7.61 5.46
CA ASP A 57 11.48 -9.05 5.40
C ASP A 57 10.87 -9.46 4.05
N ALA A 58 9.92 -8.66 3.55
CA ALA A 58 9.27 -8.92 2.28
C ALA A 58 10.21 -8.67 1.09
N ALA A 59 11.06 -7.63 1.16
CA ALA A 59 12.06 -7.34 0.13
C ALA A 59 13.14 -8.43 0.07
N ASP A 60 13.60 -8.93 1.22
CA ASP A 60 14.55 -10.04 1.32
C ASP A 60 13.96 -11.33 0.73
N PHE A 61 12.70 -11.64 1.05
CA PHE A 61 12.00 -12.76 0.43
C PHE A 61 11.88 -12.58 -1.09
N MET A 62 11.44 -11.42 -1.56
CA MET A 62 11.33 -11.13 -3.00
C MET A 62 12.68 -11.31 -3.71
N ALA A 63 13.76 -10.80 -3.12
CA ALA A 63 15.11 -10.98 -3.67
C ALA A 63 15.50 -12.46 -3.76
N SER A 64 15.13 -13.27 -2.77
CA SER A 64 15.40 -14.73 -2.75
C SER A 64 14.74 -15.49 -3.90
N ILE A 65 13.67 -14.93 -4.49
CA ILE A 65 12.96 -15.49 -5.65
C ILE A 65 13.18 -14.67 -6.93
N GLY A 66 14.20 -13.80 -6.95
CA GLY A 66 14.58 -13.03 -8.14
C GLY A 66 13.73 -11.79 -8.43
N VAL A 67 12.94 -11.31 -7.46
CA VAL A 67 12.12 -10.10 -7.56
C VAL A 67 12.79 -8.95 -6.82
N THR A 68 13.03 -7.84 -7.52
CA THR A 68 13.52 -6.60 -6.88
C THR A 68 12.35 -5.74 -6.41
N CYS A 69 12.21 -5.59 -5.09
CA CYS A 69 11.21 -4.70 -4.51
C CYS A 69 11.58 -3.21 -4.75
N PRO A 70 10.65 -2.34 -5.14
CA PRO A 70 10.87 -0.90 -5.23
C PRO A 70 11.16 -0.31 -3.85
N PRO A 71 11.86 0.85 -3.77
CA PRO A 71 12.08 1.51 -2.51
C PRO A 71 10.75 1.89 -1.83
N PRO A 72 10.71 1.96 -0.50
CA PRO A 72 9.46 2.13 0.24
C PRO A 72 8.73 3.46 -0.04
N TYR A 73 9.46 4.49 -0.48
CA TYR A 73 8.89 5.78 -0.89
C TYR A 73 8.02 5.68 -2.14
N ASP A 74 8.30 4.74 -3.04
CA ASP A 74 7.61 4.59 -4.32
C ASP A 74 6.34 3.72 -4.19
N LEU A 75 6.10 3.16 -3.01
CA LEU A 75 4.96 2.30 -2.74
C LEU A 75 3.76 3.12 -2.27
N TRP A 76 2.74 3.22 -3.11
CA TRP A 76 1.46 3.82 -2.74
C TRP A 76 0.85 3.12 -1.52
N ARG A 77 0.36 3.91 -0.57
CA ARG A 77 -0.30 3.45 0.65
C ARG A 77 -1.64 4.17 0.83
N GLY A 78 -2.58 3.54 1.52
CA GLY A 78 -3.93 4.10 1.71
C GLY A 78 -4.60 4.39 0.38
N ALA A 79 -4.45 3.49 -0.59
CA ALA A 79 -4.84 3.74 -1.96
C ALA A 79 -5.38 2.47 -2.63
N VAL A 80 -6.41 2.63 -3.45
CA VAL A 80 -6.72 1.68 -4.50
C VAL A 80 -5.64 1.78 -5.58
N ILE A 81 -5.07 0.65 -5.98
CA ILE A 81 -3.95 0.61 -6.95
C ILE A 81 -4.25 -0.24 -8.19
N GLY A 82 -5.36 -0.99 -8.21
CA GLY A 82 -5.75 -1.82 -9.35
C GLY A 82 -6.97 -2.68 -9.08
N THR A 83 -7.29 -3.54 -10.03
CA THR A 83 -8.18 -4.70 -9.82
C THR A 83 -7.40 -6.00 -9.94
N VAL A 84 -7.92 -7.04 -9.30
CA VAL A 84 -7.44 -8.42 -9.42
C VAL A 84 -8.64 -9.36 -9.32
N GLU A 85 -8.55 -10.52 -9.93
CA GLU A 85 -9.58 -11.56 -9.85
C GLU A 85 -9.18 -12.61 -8.82
N VAL A 86 -10.06 -12.87 -7.85
CA VAL A 86 -9.95 -14.03 -6.96
C VAL A 86 -10.65 -15.19 -7.62
N VAL A 87 -9.91 -16.25 -7.95
CA VAL A 87 -10.45 -17.40 -8.71
C VAL A 87 -10.62 -18.66 -7.88
N ASP A 88 -9.93 -18.77 -6.74
CA ASP A 88 -10.00 -19.94 -5.87
C ASP A 88 -9.47 -19.63 -4.45
N VAL A 89 -9.71 -20.54 -3.51
CA VAL A 89 -9.13 -20.53 -2.16
C VAL A 89 -8.46 -21.86 -1.84
N VAL A 90 -7.14 -21.84 -1.71
CA VAL A 90 -6.32 -23.05 -1.55
C VAL A 90 -5.79 -23.22 -0.12
N ARG A 91 -5.45 -24.47 0.21
CA ARG A 91 -4.73 -24.86 1.46
C ARG A 91 -3.26 -25.10 1.25
N GLU A 92 -2.89 -25.37 0.01
CA GLU A 92 -1.58 -25.79 -0.42
C GLU A 92 -1.38 -25.24 -1.83
N SER A 93 -0.17 -24.83 -2.15
CA SER A 93 0.21 -24.39 -3.49
C SER A 93 1.71 -24.55 -3.67
N ALA A 94 2.11 -24.89 -4.90
CA ALA A 94 3.52 -24.90 -5.30
C ALA A 94 4.07 -23.50 -5.62
N SER A 95 3.21 -22.48 -5.66
CA SER A 95 3.66 -21.10 -5.89
C SER A 95 4.60 -20.66 -4.76
N PRO A 96 5.76 -20.04 -5.08
CA PRO A 96 6.66 -19.51 -4.06
C PRO A 96 6.00 -18.43 -3.19
N TRP A 97 4.90 -17.85 -3.68
CA TRP A 97 4.14 -16.82 -2.97
C TRP A 97 3.18 -17.37 -1.90
N PHE A 98 3.08 -18.69 -1.74
CA PHE A 98 2.26 -19.34 -0.72
C PHE A 98 3.04 -19.57 0.58
N PHE A 99 2.53 -19.00 1.67
CA PHE A 99 3.04 -19.20 3.04
C PHE A 99 2.00 -19.87 3.94
N GLY A 100 0.76 -20.01 3.46
CA GLY A 100 -0.33 -20.61 4.20
C GLY A 100 -0.81 -19.74 5.38
N PRO A 101 -1.73 -20.28 6.20
CA PRO A 101 -2.34 -21.61 6.06
C PRO A 101 -3.42 -21.68 4.97
N ARG A 102 -3.83 -20.53 4.41
CA ARG A 102 -4.76 -20.41 3.28
C ARG A 102 -4.26 -19.35 2.31
N GLY A 103 -4.62 -19.49 1.04
CA GLY A 103 -4.27 -18.54 -0.01
C GLY A 103 -5.46 -18.27 -0.92
N LEU A 104 -5.74 -17.00 -1.21
CA LEU A 104 -6.62 -16.61 -2.31
C LEU A 104 -5.81 -16.66 -3.60
N VAL A 105 -6.24 -17.44 -4.59
CA VAL A 105 -5.58 -17.51 -5.90
C VAL A 105 -6.00 -16.30 -6.71
N LEU A 106 -5.00 -15.56 -7.20
CA LEU A 106 -5.16 -14.29 -7.87
C LEU A 106 -4.81 -14.39 -9.36
N ARG A 107 -5.60 -13.75 -10.21
CA ARG A 107 -5.40 -13.67 -11.66
C ARG A 107 -5.70 -12.26 -12.17
N ASN A 108 -5.23 -11.99 -13.39
CA ASN A 108 -5.59 -10.80 -14.17
C ASN A 108 -5.40 -9.46 -13.42
N PRO A 109 -4.22 -9.17 -12.83
CA PRO A 109 -3.98 -7.88 -12.21
C PRO A 109 -4.07 -6.75 -13.25
N LYS A 110 -4.83 -5.71 -12.96
CA LYS A 110 -5.02 -4.54 -13.82
C LYS A 110 -4.74 -3.27 -13.00
N PRO A 111 -3.54 -2.69 -13.10
CA PRO A 111 -3.20 -1.46 -12.41
C PRO A 111 -4.09 -0.29 -12.82
N VAL A 112 -4.34 0.63 -11.90
CA VAL A 112 -5.02 1.91 -12.17
C VAL A 112 -4.25 3.07 -11.57
N ALA A 113 -4.57 4.30 -11.99
CA ALA A 113 -4.11 5.49 -11.29
C ALA A 113 -4.56 5.43 -9.81
N PRO A 114 -3.64 5.62 -8.85
CA PRO A 114 -3.96 5.46 -7.43
C PRO A 114 -5.11 6.37 -6.99
N VAL A 115 -6.03 5.82 -6.19
CA VAL A 115 -7.14 6.59 -5.61
C VAL A 115 -7.04 6.50 -4.09
N ALA A 116 -6.93 7.65 -3.42
CA ALA A 116 -6.81 7.70 -1.96
C ALA A 116 -8.09 7.19 -1.29
N VAL A 117 -7.93 6.16 -0.44
CA VAL A 117 -9.03 5.43 0.22
C VAL A 117 -8.59 4.95 1.59
N ASN A 118 -9.45 5.07 2.60
CA ASN A 118 -9.26 4.41 3.88
C ASN A 118 -9.63 2.92 3.78
N GLY A 119 -8.66 2.03 3.98
CA GLY A 119 -8.91 0.58 4.00
C GLY A 119 -9.74 0.11 5.19
N ALA A 120 -10.24 -1.13 5.11
CA ALA A 120 -10.94 -1.82 6.19
C ALA A 120 -10.56 -3.31 6.25
N LEU A 121 -10.96 -3.98 7.35
CA LEU A 121 -10.84 -5.44 7.48
C LEU A 121 -11.91 -6.13 6.64
N GLY A 122 -11.56 -7.28 6.06
CA GLY A 122 -12.44 -8.02 5.16
C GLY A 122 -12.63 -7.33 3.80
N TYR A 123 -13.64 -7.77 3.05
CA TYR A 123 -14.12 -7.03 1.89
C TYR A 123 -14.88 -5.78 2.32
N PHE A 124 -14.68 -4.68 1.62
CA PHE A 124 -15.36 -3.42 1.93
C PHE A 124 -15.71 -2.62 0.68
N ASP A 125 -16.75 -1.79 0.79
CA ASP A 125 -17.13 -0.83 -0.24
C ASP A 125 -16.18 0.36 -0.21
N TRP A 126 -15.38 0.52 -1.25
CA TRP A 126 -14.27 1.49 -1.24
C TRP A 126 -14.70 2.90 -1.62
N GLN A 127 -15.76 3.04 -2.43
CA GLN A 127 -16.23 4.35 -2.88
C GLN A 127 -16.66 5.24 -1.71
N SER A 128 -17.31 4.67 -0.68
CA SER A 128 -17.73 5.42 0.52
C SER A 128 -16.57 5.78 1.47
N ARG A 129 -15.36 5.31 1.16
CA ARG A 129 -14.15 5.49 1.99
C ARG A 129 -13.06 6.30 1.30
N ARG A 130 -13.37 6.94 0.17
CA ARG A 130 -12.45 7.85 -0.52
C ARG A 130 -11.99 8.98 0.40
N THR A 131 -10.74 9.39 0.19
CA THR A 131 -10.11 10.53 0.86
C THR A 131 -9.48 11.44 -0.17
N ASP A 132 -9.08 12.64 0.25
CA ASP A 132 -8.45 13.63 -0.63
C ASP A 132 -6.92 13.58 -0.60
N GLN A 133 -6.33 12.78 0.30
CA GLN A 133 -4.90 12.74 0.55
C GLN A 133 -4.40 11.32 0.76
N PHE A 134 -3.20 11.07 0.26
CA PHE A 134 -2.42 9.88 0.57
C PHE A 134 -1.69 10.04 1.90
N PRO A 135 -1.40 8.95 2.63
CA PRO A 135 -0.58 9.01 3.83
C PRO A 135 0.85 9.47 3.51
N GLU A 136 1.34 10.48 4.22
CA GLU A 136 2.74 10.91 4.15
C GLU A 136 3.69 9.74 4.48
N PRO A 137 4.83 9.62 3.78
CA PRO A 137 5.86 8.62 4.05
C PRO A 137 6.45 8.82 5.45
N ALA A 138 6.73 7.71 6.13
CA ALA A 138 7.48 7.75 7.37
C ALA A 138 8.94 8.13 7.09
N ARG A 139 9.65 8.68 8.09
CA ARG A 139 11.04 9.12 7.94
C ARG A 139 11.97 8.05 7.38
N TRP A 140 11.78 6.79 7.76
CA TRP A 140 12.60 5.67 7.27
C TRP A 140 12.36 5.34 5.79
N MET A 141 11.20 5.73 5.24
CA MET A 141 10.85 5.50 3.84
C MET A 141 11.52 6.52 2.93
N LEU A 142 11.88 7.69 3.43
CA LEU A 142 12.44 8.77 2.62
C LEU A 142 13.84 8.40 2.09
N PRO A 143 14.19 8.79 0.86
CA PRO A 143 15.54 8.68 0.36
C PRO A 143 16.53 9.38 1.30
N ARG A 144 17.70 8.76 1.53
CA ARG A 144 18.78 9.41 2.28
C ARG A 144 19.30 10.59 1.44
N GLY A 145 19.22 11.82 1.97
CA GLY A 145 19.83 13.01 1.35
C GLY A 145 18.95 14.24 1.07
N ARG A 146 17.71 14.34 1.58
CA ARG A 146 16.98 15.61 1.52
C ARG A 146 17.61 16.62 2.50
N PRO A 147 17.96 17.86 2.11
CA PRO A 147 18.36 18.86 3.08
C PRO A 147 17.21 19.05 4.08
N GLN A 148 17.56 19.10 5.36
CA GLN A 148 16.65 19.51 6.41
C GLN A 148 16.14 20.92 6.02
N PRO A 149 14.83 21.23 6.10
CA PRO A 149 14.42 22.62 6.03
C PRO A 149 15.25 23.37 7.07
N GLU A 150 16.00 24.40 6.67
CA GLU A 150 16.72 25.24 7.63
C GLU A 150 15.68 25.65 8.68
N ALA A 151 15.88 25.22 9.94
CA ALA A 151 15.11 25.76 11.03
C ALA A 151 15.28 27.28 10.94
N PRO A 152 14.20 28.07 11.00
CA PRO A 152 14.31 29.52 10.91
C PRO A 152 15.34 29.97 11.95
N ARG A 153 16.44 30.55 11.47
CA ARG A 153 17.47 31.09 12.34
C ARG A 153 16.82 32.22 13.12
N THR A 154 17.01 32.21 14.43
CA THR A 154 16.41 33.14 15.40
C THR A 154 16.76 34.63 15.16
N HIS A 155 17.47 34.96 14.08
CA HIS A 155 17.86 36.31 13.70
C HIS A 155 16.88 37.03 12.77
N ASP A 156 15.92 36.33 12.15
CA ASP A 156 14.96 36.97 11.23
C ASP A 156 13.69 37.51 11.92
N LEU A 157 13.64 37.54 13.25
CA LEU A 157 12.50 38.06 14.03
C LEU A 157 12.65 39.53 14.47
N PHE A 158 13.74 40.22 14.13
CA PHE A 158 13.98 41.61 14.53
C PHE A 158 14.56 42.48 13.40
N THR A 159 13.90 42.55 12.24
CA THR A 159 14.17 43.66 11.30
C THR A 159 12.92 44.00 10.47
N ALA A 160 11.82 44.37 11.12
CA ALA A 160 10.69 44.98 10.43
C ALA A 160 9.86 45.86 11.37
N THR A 161 10.48 46.89 11.95
CA THR A 161 9.74 48.06 12.42
C THR A 161 10.55 49.31 12.09
N GLU A 162 9.86 50.34 11.61
CA GLU A 162 10.35 51.69 11.24
C GLU A 162 10.69 51.91 9.76
N ARG A 163 9.65 52.29 9.00
CA ARG A 163 9.55 53.65 8.45
C ARG A 163 8.23 53.82 7.71
N GLU A 164 7.37 54.69 8.23
CA GLU A 164 6.60 55.68 7.44
C GLU A 164 5.80 56.59 8.41
N ARG A 165 6.19 57.87 8.47
CA ARG A 165 5.37 58.98 8.96
C ARG A 165 5.14 59.91 7.77
N PRO A 166 3.89 60.28 7.41
CA PRO A 166 3.65 61.28 6.39
C PRO A 166 3.76 62.70 6.97
N THR A 167 4.07 63.64 6.09
CA THR A 167 4.03 65.10 6.33
C THR A 167 2.67 65.65 6.01
#